data_AF-A0A9X3BJ99-F1
#
_entry.id   AF-A0A9X3BJ99-F1
#
_cell.length_a   1.000
_cell.length_b   1.000
_cell.length_c   1.000
_cell.angle_alpha   90.00
_cell.angle_beta   90.00
_cell.angle_gamma   90.00
#
_symmetry.space_group_name_H-M   'P 1'
#
loop_
_entity.id
_entity.type
_entity.pdbx_description
1 polymer ?
#
loop_
_entity_poly.entity_id
_entity_poly.type
_entity_poly.pdbx_seq_one_letter_code
_entity_poly.pdbx_strand_id
1 'polypeptide(L)'
;MYLFQRIYQSRHFVLIPIISTLFIQCQSNSISCKDIKNGKFQFYSKRSGERYLVIRQDTLQKELNINTGDTSYWKVKWLSDCTFSATYLSGGPEKTEEEKDFLTRHQTVVQILKITPTYYIVEGSLDSINSDMSIVDTIWIKGK
;
A
#
# COMPACT_ATOMS: atom_id res chain seq x y z
N MET A 1 62.32 -63.37 -18.10
CA MET A 1 61.26 -64.14 -17.40
C MET A 1 60.50 -63.16 -16.51
N TYR A 2 59.27 -62.82 -16.87
CA TYR A 2 58.22 -62.03 -16.17
C TYR A 2 58.63 -60.72 -15.44
N LEU A 3 58.34 -59.54 -15.98
CA LEU A 3 57.11 -58.73 -15.79
C LEU A 3 56.84 -58.38 -14.31
N PHE A 4 56.88 -57.08 -13.96
CA PHE A 4 55.67 -56.30 -13.64
C PHE A 4 55.97 -54.81 -13.36
N GLN A 5 55.18 -53.94 -14.00
CA GLN A 5 55.14 -52.48 -13.89
C GLN A 5 54.73 -52.00 -12.49
N ARG A 6 55.09 -50.73 -12.16
CA ARG A 6 54.08 -49.74 -11.75
C ARG A 6 54.59 -48.30 -11.86
N ILE A 7 53.94 -47.57 -12.74
CA ILE A 7 53.92 -46.11 -12.88
C ILE A 7 53.10 -45.55 -11.70
N TYR A 8 53.56 -44.49 -11.02
CA TYR A 8 52.71 -43.66 -10.17
C TYR A 8 53.02 -42.17 -10.33
N GLN A 9 52.40 -41.63 -11.39
CA GLN A 9 51.70 -40.35 -11.51
C GLN A 9 52.07 -39.21 -10.52
N SER A 10 52.50 -38.12 -11.13
CA SER A 10 52.82 -36.80 -10.60
C SER A 10 51.67 -36.16 -9.80
N ARG A 11 52.01 -35.58 -8.64
CA ARG A 11 51.12 -34.80 -7.77
C ARG A 11 50.75 -33.48 -8.45
N HIS A 12 49.63 -33.44 -9.16
CA HIS A 12 48.99 -32.18 -9.55
C HIS A 12 48.03 -31.73 -8.45
N PHE A 13 48.43 -30.74 -7.65
CA PHE A 13 47.53 -29.99 -6.78
C PHE A 13 46.63 -29.12 -7.66
N VAL A 14 45.41 -29.56 -7.92
CA VAL A 14 44.37 -28.72 -8.55
C VAL A 14 43.79 -27.82 -7.46
N LEU A 15 44.20 -26.54 -7.45
CA LEU A 15 43.58 -25.50 -6.64
C LEU A 15 42.20 -25.17 -7.25
N ILE A 16 41.14 -25.69 -6.63
CA ILE A 16 39.76 -25.32 -6.94
C ILE A 16 39.51 -23.91 -6.39
N PRO A 17 39.22 -22.89 -7.21
CA PRO A 17 38.79 -21.61 -6.68
C PRO A 17 37.39 -21.78 -6.08
N ILE A 18 37.30 -21.49 -4.79
CA ILE A 18 36.05 -21.43 -4.02
C ILE A 18 35.21 -20.31 -4.65
N ILE A 19 34.28 -20.69 -5.53
CA ILE A 19 33.22 -19.82 -6.03
C ILE A 19 32.32 -19.54 -4.82
N SER A 20 32.65 -18.47 -4.09
CA SER A 20 31.76 -17.85 -3.12
C SER A 20 30.56 -17.30 -3.88
N THR A 21 29.50 -18.10 -3.95
CA THR A 21 28.16 -17.61 -4.27
C THR A 21 27.75 -16.64 -3.17
N LEU A 22 28.08 -15.37 -3.35
CA LEU A 22 27.48 -14.27 -2.60
C LEU A 22 25.97 -14.38 -2.78
N PHE A 23 25.30 -14.87 -1.74
CA PHE A 23 23.85 -14.81 -1.61
C PHE A 23 23.45 -13.34 -1.70
N ILE A 24 22.94 -12.93 -2.87
CA ILE A 24 22.24 -11.66 -3.02
C ILE A 24 20.98 -11.78 -2.16
N GLN A 25 21.04 -11.30 -0.92
CA GLN A 25 19.84 -11.06 -0.13
C GLN A 25 19.07 -9.94 -0.83
N CYS A 26 18.14 -10.33 -1.70
CA CYS A 26 17.12 -9.44 -2.19
C CYS A 26 16.21 -9.10 -1.01
N GLN A 27 16.54 -8.06 -0.25
CA GLN A 27 15.65 -7.51 0.75
C GLN A 27 14.50 -6.83 -0.01
N SER A 28 13.40 -7.55 -0.21
CA SER A 28 12.16 -6.90 -0.59
C SER A 28 11.75 -5.99 0.55
N ASN A 29 11.82 -4.68 0.34
CA ASN A 29 11.28 -3.72 1.30
C ASN A 29 9.77 -3.96 1.42
N SER A 30 9.36 -4.71 2.44
CA SER A 30 7.95 -5.00 2.69
C SER A 30 7.23 -3.72 3.09
N ILE A 31 6.20 -3.33 2.33
CA ILE A 31 5.37 -2.17 2.65
C ILE A 31 4.55 -2.48 3.90
N SER A 32 4.54 -1.55 4.85
CA SER A 32 3.79 -1.60 6.11
C SER A 32 2.71 -0.52 6.14
N CYS A 33 1.81 -0.55 7.14
CA CYS A 33 0.80 0.51 7.27
C CYS A 33 1.41 1.89 7.54
N LYS A 34 2.62 1.96 8.12
CA LYS A 34 3.35 3.22 8.30
C LYS A 34 3.70 3.89 6.96
N ASP A 35 3.97 3.09 5.93
CA ASP A 35 4.23 3.58 4.58
C ASP A 35 2.96 4.13 3.91
N ILE A 36 1.76 3.78 4.38
CA ILE A 36 0.49 4.24 3.81
C ILE A 36 0.07 5.61 4.37
N LYS A 37 0.75 6.11 5.42
CA LYS A 37 0.50 7.44 5.98
C LYS A 37 0.83 8.57 5.01
N ASN A 38 1.78 8.33 4.10
CA ASN A 38 2.21 9.29 3.12
C ASN A 38 2.31 8.63 1.75
N GLY A 39 1.68 9.20 0.74
CA GLY A 39 1.79 8.66 -0.62
C GLY A 39 0.70 9.12 -1.56
N LYS A 40 0.80 8.61 -2.78
CA LYS A 40 -0.24 8.75 -3.81
C LYS A 40 -0.88 7.40 -4.01
N PHE A 41 -2.20 7.41 -4.08
CA PHE A 41 -3.01 6.21 -4.19
C PHE A 41 -4.12 6.42 -5.21
N GLN A 42 -4.62 5.32 -5.73
CA GLN A 42 -5.72 5.33 -6.69
C GLN A 42 -6.86 4.50 -6.14
N PHE A 43 -8.01 5.13 -5.98
CA PHE A 43 -9.25 4.49 -5.60
C PHE A 43 -10.18 4.38 -6.83
N TYR A 44 -10.91 3.28 -6.90
CA TYR A 44 -11.87 2.97 -7.96
C TYR A 44 -13.21 2.64 -7.31
N SER A 45 -14.15 3.58 -7.36
CA SER A 45 -15.48 3.35 -6.81
C SER A 45 -16.22 2.36 -7.70
N LYS A 46 -16.46 1.14 -7.21
CA LYS A 46 -17.28 0.15 -7.94
C LYS A 46 -18.74 0.61 -8.09
N ARG A 47 -19.22 1.47 -7.18
CA ARG A 47 -20.60 1.96 -7.16
C ARG A 47 -20.85 3.05 -8.20
N SER A 48 -19.97 4.04 -8.29
CA SER A 48 -20.12 5.18 -9.22
C SER A 48 -19.31 5.02 -10.51
N GLY A 49 -18.37 4.07 -10.57
CA GLY A 49 -17.43 3.92 -11.69
C GLY A 49 -16.33 4.98 -11.71
N GLU A 50 -16.34 5.91 -10.76
CA GLU A 50 -15.41 7.03 -10.68
C GLU A 50 -14.04 6.60 -10.17
N ARG A 51 -13.05 7.40 -10.55
CA ARG A 51 -11.64 7.17 -10.23
C ARG A 51 -11.09 8.35 -9.46
N TYR A 52 -10.49 8.08 -8.32
CA TYR A 52 -9.92 9.11 -7.46
C TYR A 52 -8.41 8.94 -7.31
N LEU A 53 -7.65 10.00 -7.61
CA LEU A 53 -6.27 10.12 -7.16
C LEU A 53 -6.28 10.68 -5.73
N VAL A 54 -5.86 9.85 -4.79
CA VAL A 54 -5.76 10.19 -3.37
C VAL A 54 -4.32 10.53 -3.06
N ILE A 55 -4.06 11.73 -2.56
CA ILE A 55 -2.75 12.19 -2.11
C ILE A 55 -2.84 12.37 -0.61
N ARG A 56 -2.13 11.53 0.15
CA ARG A 56 -2.12 11.59 1.62
C ARG A 56 -0.77 12.09 2.12
N GLN A 57 -0.83 13.03 3.05
CA GLN A 57 0.31 13.61 3.76
C GLN A 57 -0.03 13.63 5.25
N ASP A 58 0.15 12.48 5.89
CA ASP A 58 -0.13 12.20 7.30
C ASP A 58 -1.53 12.61 7.77
N THR A 59 -1.70 13.88 8.15
CA THR A 59 -2.94 14.45 8.69
C THR A 59 -3.87 15.06 7.64
N LEU A 60 -3.44 15.17 6.38
CA LEU A 60 -4.23 15.74 5.29
C LEU A 60 -4.33 14.74 4.13
N GLN A 61 -5.52 14.62 3.57
CA GLN A 61 -5.79 13.86 2.36
C GLN A 61 -6.50 14.75 1.33
N LYS A 62 -5.95 14.80 0.12
CA LYS A 62 -6.55 15.41 -1.06
C LYS A 62 -7.05 14.30 -1.97
N GLU A 63 -8.28 14.42 -2.46
CA GLU A 63 -8.83 13.49 -3.44
C GLU A 63 -9.23 14.25 -4.70
N LEU A 64 -8.65 13.86 -5.83
CA LEU A 64 -8.98 14.39 -7.15
C LEU A 64 -9.83 13.34 -7.89
N ASN A 65 -11.06 13.69 -8.23
CA ASN A 65 -11.86 12.91 -9.17
C ASN A 65 -11.25 13.07 -10.57
N ILE A 66 -10.72 12.00 -11.12
CA ILE A 66 -10.03 12.00 -12.43
C ILE A 66 -11.04 12.19 -13.57
N ASN A 67 -12.30 11.81 -13.35
CA ASN A 67 -13.34 11.95 -14.34
C ASN A 67 -13.83 13.40 -14.48
N THR A 68 -14.00 14.11 -13.37
CA THR A 68 -14.57 15.48 -13.36
C THR A 68 -13.56 16.60 -13.16
N GLY A 69 -12.41 16.30 -12.54
CA GLY A 69 -11.43 17.30 -12.10
C GLY A 69 -11.71 17.89 -10.73
N ASP A 70 -12.84 17.54 -10.10
CA ASP A 70 -13.20 18.04 -8.77
C ASP A 70 -12.20 17.56 -7.72
N THR A 71 -11.87 18.45 -6.78
CA THR A 71 -10.92 18.16 -5.71
C THR A 71 -11.56 18.36 -4.35
N SER A 72 -11.52 17.35 -3.48
CA SER A 72 -11.91 17.44 -2.08
C SER A 72 -10.70 17.29 -1.14
N TYR A 73 -10.85 17.83 0.07
CA TYR A 73 -9.85 17.81 1.13
C TYR A 73 -10.45 17.20 2.39
N TRP A 74 -9.65 16.40 3.07
CA TRP A 74 -10.06 15.61 4.22
C TRP A 74 -8.99 15.66 5.30
N LYS A 75 -9.42 15.81 6.55
CA LYS A 75 -8.56 15.67 7.72
C LYS A 75 -8.43 14.19 8.06
N VAL A 76 -7.20 13.70 8.14
CA VAL A 76 -6.87 12.34 8.53
C VAL A 76 -6.41 12.32 9.99
N LYS A 77 -6.94 11.38 10.78
CA LYS A 77 -6.49 11.11 12.15
C LYS A 77 -6.18 9.62 12.29
N TRP A 78 -4.90 9.28 12.47
CA TRP A 78 -4.48 7.92 12.74
C TRP A 78 -4.89 7.48 14.15
N LEU A 79 -5.64 6.39 14.23
CA LEU A 79 -6.10 5.76 15.47
C LEU A 79 -5.15 4.61 15.89
N SER A 80 -4.50 3.99 14.90
CA SER A 80 -3.45 2.99 15.06
C SER A 80 -2.51 3.05 13.85
N ASP A 81 -1.56 2.13 13.74
CA ASP A 81 -0.72 2.02 12.55
C ASP A 81 -1.53 1.69 11.29
N CYS A 82 -2.58 0.88 11.41
CA CYS A 82 -3.40 0.40 10.28
C CYS A 82 -4.84 0.92 10.29
N THR A 83 -5.14 1.92 11.12
CA THR A 83 -6.50 2.46 11.25
C THR A 83 -6.43 3.98 11.31
N PHE A 84 -7.27 4.65 10.54
CA PHE A 84 -7.44 6.10 10.59
C PHE A 84 -8.90 6.49 10.39
N SER A 85 -9.26 7.69 10.82
CA SER A 85 -10.49 8.34 10.40
C SER A 85 -10.21 9.47 9.42
N ALA A 86 -11.15 9.70 8.51
CA ALA A 86 -11.16 10.78 7.55
C ALA A 86 -12.43 11.62 7.73
N THR A 87 -12.26 12.93 7.96
CA THR A 87 -13.36 13.89 8.09
C THR A 87 -13.28 14.89 6.96
N TYR A 88 -14.40 15.16 6.31
CA TYR A 88 -14.45 16.13 5.22
C TYR A 88 -14.09 17.53 5.72
N LEU A 89 -13.28 18.25 4.92
CA LEU A 89 -12.96 19.65 5.16
C LEU A 89 -13.65 20.56 4.14
N SER A 90 -13.42 20.30 2.85
CA SER A 90 -13.92 21.17 1.77
C SER A 90 -13.77 20.55 0.39
N GLY A 91 -14.37 21.20 -0.62
CA GLY A 91 -14.19 20.88 -2.04
C GLY A 91 -15.12 19.78 -2.57
N GLY A 92 -14.74 19.17 -3.69
CA GLY A 92 -15.58 18.28 -4.49
C GLY A 92 -16.64 19.04 -5.30
N PRO A 93 -17.62 18.34 -5.88
CA PRO A 93 -18.75 18.98 -6.57
C PRO A 93 -19.58 19.83 -5.59
N GLU A 94 -20.42 20.70 -6.14
CA GLU A 94 -21.41 21.45 -5.35
C GLU A 94 -22.30 20.47 -4.55
N LYS A 95 -22.55 20.83 -3.30
CA LYS A 95 -23.29 20.02 -2.33
C LYS A 95 -24.41 20.84 -1.72
N THR A 96 -25.52 20.18 -1.42
CA THR A 96 -26.58 20.80 -0.61
C THR A 96 -26.09 21.05 0.82
N GLU A 97 -26.83 21.87 1.57
CA GLU A 97 -26.48 22.13 2.97
C GLU A 97 -26.61 20.86 3.82
N GLU A 98 -27.57 19.99 3.53
CA GLU A 98 -27.74 18.70 4.20
C GLU A 98 -26.54 17.76 3.96
N GLU A 99 -26.02 17.73 2.72
CA GLU A 99 -24.84 16.94 2.39
C GLU A 99 -23.59 17.46 3.09
N LYS A 100 -23.42 18.78 3.17
CA LYS A 100 -22.31 19.40 3.92
C LYS A 100 -22.42 19.10 5.41
N ASP A 101 -23.61 19.25 5.99
CA ASP A 101 -23.87 18.98 7.41
C ASP A 101 -23.64 17.49 7.75
N PHE A 102 -24.05 16.57 6.87
CA PHE A 102 -23.73 15.15 7.00
C PHE A 102 -22.21 14.90 6.97
N LEU A 103 -21.50 15.39 5.94
CA LEU A 103 -20.06 15.16 5.78
C LEU A 103 -19.21 15.75 6.90
N THR A 104 -19.66 16.85 7.53
CA THR A 104 -18.92 17.51 8.61
C THR A 104 -19.18 16.91 9.98
N ARG A 105 -20.35 16.31 10.21
CA ARG A 105 -20.68 15.63 11.47
C ARG A 105 -20.18 14.19 11.54
N HIS A 106 -20.06 13.54 10.40
CA HIS A 106 -19.63 12.15 10.32
C HIS A 106 -18.17 12.03 9.90
N GLN A 107 -17.54 10.91 10.27
CA GLN A 107 -16.22 10.55 9.80
C GLN A 107 -16.24 9.16 9.16
N THR A 108 -15.44 8.97 8.12
CA THR A 108 -15.18 7.64 7.59
C THR A 108 -14.05 7.02 8.39
N VAL A 109 -14.30 5.89 9.05
CA VAL A 109 -13.25 5.11 9.73
C VAL A 109 -12.78 4.03 8.78
N VAL A 110 -11.46 3.99 8.55
CA VAL A 110 -10.81 3.11 7.59
C VAL A 110 -9.81 2.21 8.30
N GLN A 111 -9.96 0.91 8.12
CA GLN A 111 -9.01 -0.10 8.57
C GLN A 111 -8.31 -0.75 7.37
N ILE A 112 -6.98 -0.75 7.39
CA ILE A 112 -6.15 -1.45 6.42
C ILE A 112 -6.06 -2.91 6.83
N LEU A 113 -6.61 -3.81 6.00
CA LEU A 113 -6.69 -5.24 6.28
C LEU A 113 -5.49 -6.01 5.72
N LYS A 114 -5.00 -5.59 4.55
CA LYS A 114 -3.92 -6.28 3.84
C LYS A 114 -3.13 -5.29 3.01
N ILE A 115 -1.81 -5.46 2.96
CA ILE A 115 -0.91 -4.67 2.12
C ILE A 115 -0.16 -5.60 1.17
N THR A 116 0.02 -5.13 -0.06
CA THR A 116 0.88 -5.73 -1.08
C THR A 116 1.81 -4.64 -1.64
N PRO A 117 2.80 -4.99 -2.48
CA PRO A 117 3.67 -4.00 -3.10
C PRO A 117 2.93 -2.96 -3.98
N THR A 118 1.73 -3.28 -4.50
CA THR A 118 1.03 -2.45 -5.49
C THR A 118 -0.35 -1.97 -5.05
N TYR A 119 -0.93 -2.54 -4.00
CA TYR A 119 -2.23 -2.14 -3.46
C TYR A 119 -2.39 -2.55 -2.00
N TYR A 120 -3.41 -2.01 -1.35
CA TYR A 120 -3.87 -2.46 -0.05
C TYR A 120 -5.40 -2.59 -0.04
N ILE A 121 -5.90 -3.48 0.80
CA ILE A 121 -7.34 -3.70 1.01
C ILE A 121 -7.75 -2.95 2.26
N VAL A 122 -8.86 -2.23 2.18
CA VAL A 122 -9.44 -1.49 3.29
C VAL A 122 -10.85 -1.94 3.57
N GLU A 123 -11.24 -1.80 4.83
CA GLU A 123 -12.63 -1.74 5.25
C GLU A 123 -12.94 -0.31 5.70
N GLY A 124 -13.98 0.28 5.11
CA GLY A 124 -14.49 1.60 5.44
C GLY A 124 -15.85 1.50 6.14
N SER A 125 -16.05 2.30 7.17
CA SER A 125 -17.29 2.37 7.96
C SER A 125 -17.60 3.82 8.31
N LEU A 126 -18.85 4.09 8.68
CA LEU A 126 -19.27 5.39 9.19
C LEU A 126 -19.12 5.42 10.71
N ASP A 127 -18.38 6.41 11.22
CA ASP A 127 -18.14 6.73 12.64
C ASP A 127 -17.43 5.69 13.51
N SER A 128 -17.57 4.39 13.23
CA SER A 128 -16.98 3.30 14.03
C SER A 128 -16.72 2.03 13.21
N ILE A 129 -15.62 1.32 13.52
CA ILE A 129 -15.20 0.07 12.87
C ILE A 129 -16.27 -1.02 12.95
N ASN A 130 -17.11 -1.01 14.00
CA ASN A 130 -18.16 -2.01 14.23
C ASN A 130 -19.53 -1.57 13.70
N SER A 131 -19.59 -0.64 12.75
CA SER A 131 -20.87 -0.29 12.12
C SER A 131 -21.35 -1.46 11.26
N ASP A 132 -22.64 -1.80 11.32
CA ASP A 132 -23.26 -2.83 10.47
C ASP A 132 -23.19 -2.53 8.96
N MET A 133 -22.76 -1.32 8.59
CA MET A 133 -22.59 -0.84 7.21
C MET A 133 -21.11 -0.58 6.91
N SER A 134 -20.30 -1.65 6.82
CA SER A 134 -18.93 -1.57 6.32
C SER A 134 -18.84 -1.92 4.83
N ILE A 135 -17.86 -1.33 4.15
CA ILE A 135 -17.55 -1.60 2.75
C ILE A 135 -16.08 -1.98 2.64
N VAL A 136 -15.80 -3.14 2.05
CA VAL A 136 -14.44 -3.59 1.76
C VAL A 136 -14.08 -3.25 0.32
N ASP A 137 -12.96 -2.54 0.12
CA ASP A 137 -12.48 -2.20 -1.21
C ASP A 137 -10.94 -2.19 -1.31
N THR A 138 -10.44 -1.99 -2.53
CA THR A 138 -9.01 -2.00 -2.86
C THR A 138 -8.54 -0.61 -3.25
N ILE A 139 -7.41 -0.18 -2.67
CA ILE A 139 -6.73 1.06 -3.00
C ILE A 139 -5.34 0.73 -3.55
N TRP A 140 -5.01 1.28 -4.72
CA TRP A 140 -3.77 1.01 -5.42
C TRP A 140 -2.69 2.04 -5.09
N ILE A 141 -1.45 1.60 -4.89
CA ILE A 141 -0.31 2.46 -4.59
C ILE A 141 0.25 3.01 -5.91
N LYS A 142 0.39 4.34 -6.02
CA LYS A 142 0.87 5.03 -7.22
C LYS A 142 2.27 5.59 -6.99
N GLY A 143 3.29 4.86 -7.45
CA GLY A 143 4.68 5.30 -7.47
C GLY A 143 5.31 5.47 -6.09
N LYS A 144 6.56 5.03 -5.96
CA LYS A 144 7.52 5.62 -5.02
C LYS A 144 8.45 6.49 -5.83
#